data_AF-A0A1B6DN73-F1
#
_entry.id   AF-A0A1B6DN73-F1
#
_cell.length_a   1.000
_cell.length_b   1.000
_cell.length_c   1.000
_cell.angle_alpha   90.00
_cell.angle_beta   90.00
_cell.angle_gamma   90.00
#
_symmetry.space_group_name_H-M   'P 1'
#
loop_
_entity.id
_entity.type
_entity.pdbx_description
1 polymer ?
#
loop_
_entity_poly.entity_id
_entity_poly.type
_entity_poly.pdbx_seq_one_letter_code
_entity_poly.pdbx_strand_id
1 'polypeptide(L)'
;MVDNNFDIFTDGFEILNVKSCNNAVKKMCNKYKYQKWTKALVESAISDLSVAILVPSCTIDVANSFPKFLLPILSELLNNFEPRQHQKLCVLMGKLVDCHPDVLKLALKYFMDKPPPWESSINIHQPVPQKKPRLDITSVISDYDIVQSSFNFLRISLNHFQSLWNWSVFIKKYLKHEDIRIRWITCHCVAMVTNMDEVQRQGLIQLNISMDQQQNLIIDK
;
A
#
# COMPACT_ATOMS: atom_id res chain seq x y z
N MET A 1 25.67 9.14 -30.53
CA MET A 1 25.14 7.79 -30.29
C MET A 1 24.24 7.85 -29.07
N VAL A 2 23.02 8.34 -29.25
CA VAL A 2 22.07 8.64 -28.18
C VAL A 2 20.68 8.27 -28.71
N ASP A 3 19.88 7.64 -27.85
CA ASP A 3 18.42 7.43 -27.98
C ASP A 3 17.86 6.26 -28.81
N ASN A 4 18.37 5.03 -28.62
CA ASN A 4 17.66 3.80 -29.06
C ASN A 4 16.72 3.19 -27.98
N ASN A 5 16.59 3.80 -26.80
CA ASN A 5 15.70 3.29 -25.74
C ASN A 5 14.28 3.90 -25.77
N PHE A 6 14.03 4.89 -26.62
CA PHE A 6 12.75 5.60 -26.63
C PHE A 6 11.65 4.84 -27.38
N ASP A 7 12.02 4.18 -28.48
CA ASP A 7 11.08 3.46 -29.35
C ASP A 7 10.53 2.17 -28.72
N ILE A 8 11.23 1.59 -27.74
CA ILE A 8 10.77 0.37 -27.03
C ILE A 8 9.55 0.66 -26.15
N PHE A 9 9.40 1.90 -25.67
CA PHE A 9 8.30 2.26 -24.77
C PHE A 9 7.01 2.60 -25.52
N THR A 10 7.08 3.26 -26.69
CA THR A 10 5.89 3.81 -27.35
C THR A 10 4.95 2.77 -27.96
N ASP A 11 5.48 1.66 -28.47
CA ASP A 11 4.68 0.60 -29.12
C ASP A 11 3.82 -0.24 -28.14
N GLY A 12 3.98 -0.01 -26.84
CA GLY A 12 3.32 -0.80 -25.79
C GLY A 12 2.19 -0.12 -25.03
N PHE A 13 1.95 1.18 -25.21
CA PHE A 13 1.03 1.96 -24.35
C PHE A 13 -0.45 1.92 -24.79
N GLU A 14 -0.80 1.12 -25.80
CA GLU A 14 -2.17 0.98 -26.30
C GLU A 14 -3.12 0.27 -25.30
N ILE A 15 -2.60 -0.50 -24.35
CA ILE A 15 -3.42 -1.33 -23.45
C ILE A 15 -3.58 -0.63 -22.09
N LEU A 16 -4.30 0.48 -22.07
CA LEU A 16 -4.92 0.95 -20.83
C LEU A 16 -6.05 -0.01 -20.48
N ASN A 17 -5.94 -0.68 -19.33
CA ASN A 17 -7.03 -1.53 -18.86
C ASN A 17 -8.07 -0.65 -18.14
N VAL A 18 -9.09 -0.21 -18.88
CA VAL A 18 -10.11 0.74 -18.39
C VAL A 18 -11.12 0.10 -17.40
N LYS A 19 -10.88 -1.15 -16.95
CA LYS A 19 -11.76 -1.87 -16.00
C LYS A 19 -11.65 -1.39 -14.54
N SER A 20 -11.18 -0.17 -14.29
CA SER A 20 -11.13 0.41 -12.94
C SER A 20 -12.54 0.68 -12.41
N CYS A 21 -12.82 0.36 -11.15
CA CYS A 21 -14.07 0.74 -10.49
C CYS A 21 -14.01 2.18 -9.96
N ASN A 22 -12.81 2.69 -9.64
CA ASN A 22 -12.59 4.03 -9.13
C ASN A 22 -12.73 5.13 -10.20
N ASN A 23 -13.57 6.13 -9.93
CA ASN A 23 -13.85 7.23 -10.87
C ASN A 23 -12.64 8.15 -11.12
N ALA A 24 -11.74 8.33 -10.16
CA ALA A 24 -10.53 9.13 -10.35
C ALA A 24 -9.60 8.42 -11.35
N VAL A 25 -9.38 7.12 -11.17
CA VAL A 25 -8.55 6.32 -12.08
C VAL A 25 -9.18 6.20 -13.47
N LYS A 26 -10.52 6.09 -13.58
CA LYS A 26 -11.22 6.17 -14.88
C LYS A 26 -10.94 7.49 -15.60
N LYS A 27 -10.98 8.62 -14.90
CA LYS A 27 -10.65 9.94 -15.48
C LYS A 27 -9.21 9.98 -15.98
N MET A 28 -8.27 9.41 -15.23
CA MET A 28 -6.86 9.30 -15.66
C MET A 28 -6.70 8.40 -16.88
N CYS A 29 -7.37 7.24 -16.91
CA CYS A 29 -7.38 6.37 -18.08
C CYS A 29 -7.86 7.15 -19.32
N ASN A 30 -8.98 7.87 -19.21
CA ASN A 30 -9.51 8.67 -20.31
C ASN A 30 -8.58 9.81 -20.73
N LYS A 31 -7.83 10.42 -19.80
CA LYS A 31 -6.83 11.46 -20.10
C LYS A 31 -5.76 10.95 -21.05
N TYR A 32 -5.28 9.73 -20.87
CA TYR A 32 -4.15 9.17 -21.66
C TYR A 32 -4.57 8.27 -22.83
N LYS A 33 -5.82 7.77 -22.86
CA LYS A 33 -6.28 6.73 -23.81
C LYS A 33 -6.05 7.01 -25.29
N TYR A 34 -6.25 8.25 -25.73
CA TYR A 34 -6.18 8.62 -27.15
C TYR A 34 -5.04 9.60 -27.43
N GLN A 35 -4.07 9.69 -26.53
CA GLN A 35 -2.96 10.61 -26.68
C GLN A 35 -1.84 10.01 -27.53
N LYS A 36 -1.15 10.85 -28.29
CA LYS A 36 0.12 10.47 -28.88
C LYS A 36 1.17 10.42 -27.79
N TRP A 37 1.74 9.25 -27.54
CA TRP A 37 2.76 9.06 -26.52
C TRP A 37 4.07 9.75 -26.92
N THR A 38 4.43 10.77 -26.15
CA THR A 38 5.70 11.50 -26.24
C THR A 38 6.43 11.40 -24.91
N LYS A 39 7.72 11.74 -24.88
CA LYS A 39 8.50 11.78 -23.63
C LYS A 39 7.86 12.63 -22.55
N ALA A 40 7.47 13.84 -22.89
CA ALA A 40 6.82 14.75 -21.96
C ALA A 40 5.48 14.18 -21.44
N LEU A 41 4.74 13.45 -22.27
CA LEU A 41 3.49 12.82 -21.83
C LEU A 41 3.75 11.65 -20.87
N VAL A 42 4.76 10.82 -21.14
CA VAL A 42 5.15 9.70 -20.26
C VAL A 42 5.57 10.24 -18.90
N GLU A 43 6.41 11.27 -18.86
CA GLU A 43 6.86 11.93 -17.62
C GLU A 43 5.68 12.54 -16.86
N SER A 44 4.76 13.23 -17.55
CA SER A 44 3.54 13.77 -16.95
C SER A 44 2.63 12.65 -16.42
N ALA A 45 2.50 11.53 -17.14
CA ALA A 45 1.68 10.41 -16.72
C ALA A 45 2.26 9.74 -15.47
N ILE A 46 3.58 9.51 -15.43
CA ILE A 46 4.26 8.97 -14.25
C ILE A 46 4.04 9.90 -13.05
N SER A 47 4.22 11.21 -13.22
CA SER A 47 4.00 12.19 -12.14
C SER A 47 2.57 12.13 -11.59
N ASP A 48 1.57 12.18 -12.47
CA ASP A 48 0.16 12.12 -12.07
C ASP A 48 -0.21 10.78 -11.41
N LEU A 49 0.28 9.67 -11.95
CA LEU A 49 0.02 8.31 -11.44
C LEU A 49 0.72 8.05 -10.12
N SER A 50 1.93 8.56 -9.91
CA SER A 50 2.65 8.50 -8.63
C SER A 50 1.86 9.15 -7.50
N VAL A 51 1.18 10.27 -7.78
CA VAL A 51 0.31 10.92 -6.81
C VAL A 51 -0.97 10.10 -6.56
N ALA A 52 -1.57 9.54 -7.60
CA ALA A 52 -2.81 8.79 -7.49
C ALA A 52 -2.65 7.44 -6.79
N ILE A 53 -1.56 6.70 -7.06
CA ILE A 53 -1.34 5.35 -6.52
C ILE A 53 -1.15 5.35 -4.99
N LEU A 54 -0.70 6.48 -4.42
CA LEU A 54 -0.55 6.68 -2.97
C LEU A 54 -1.89 6.84 -2.24
N VAL A 55 -3.00 6.99 -2.96
CA VAL A 55 -4.36 6.99 -2.39
C VAL A 55 -4.80 5.53 -2.25
N PRO A 56 -5.07 5.01 -1.03
CA PRO A 56 -5.32 3.59 -0.81
C PRO A 56 -6.48 2.99 -1.60
N SER A 57 -7.51 3.78 -1.91
CA SER A 57 -8.67 3.36 -2.72
C SER A 57 -8.39 3.36 -4.22
N CYS A 58 -7.27 3.92 -4.66
CA CYS A 58 -6.82 3.95 -6.05
C CYS A 58 -5.69 2.96 -6.32
N THR A 59 -4.93 2.53 -5.31
CA THR A 59 -3.67 1.76 -5.48
C THR A 59 -3.81 0.57 -6.42
N ILE A 60 -4.77 -0.32 -6.16
CA ILE A 60 -4.99 -1.53 -6.97
C ILE A 60 -5.46 -1.17 -8.38
N ASP A 61 -6.41 -0.24 -8.49
CA ASP A 61 -6.95 0.19 -9.77
C ASP A 61 -5.89 0.84 -10.65
N VAL A 62 -5.01 1.67 -10.09
CA VAL A 62 -3.88 2.26 -10.82
C VAL A 62 -2.91 1.17 -11.30
N ALA A 63 -2.52 0.24 -10.42
CA ALA A 63 -1.60 -0.85 -10.79
C ALA A 63 -2.18 -1.74 -11.90
N ASN A 64 -3.48 -2.03 -11.85
CA ASN A 64 -4.17 -2.86 -12.84
C ASN A 64 -4.44 -2.12 -14.16
N SER A 65 -4.73 -0.82 -14.11
CA SER A 65 -4.98 0.01 -15.29
C SER A 65 -3.70 0.40 -16.02
N PHE A 66 -2.58 0.53 -15.29
CA PHE A 66 -1.28 0.97 -15.82
C PHE A 66 -0.14 0.01 -15.44
N PRO A 67 -0.23 -1.30 -15.73
CA PRO A 67 0.74 -2.29 -15.25
C PRO A 67 2.16 -2.04 -15.76
N LYS A 68 2.30 -1.52 -16.98
CA LYS A 68 3.60 -1.16 -17.58
C LYS A 68 4.27 0.05 -16.91
N PHE A 69 3.48 0.90 -16.23
CA PHE A 69 3.99 2.07 -15.51
C PHE A 69 4.30 1.78 -14.04
N LEU A 70 3.92 0.61 -13.50
CA LEU A 70 4.06 0.35 -12.06
C LEU A 70 5.50 0.52 -11.57
N LEU A 71 6.48 -0.08 -12.26
CA LEU A 71 7.90 0.06 -11.87
C LEU A 71 8.42 1.50 -12.04
N PRO A 72 8.18 2.19 -13.18
CA PRO A 72 8.51 3.62 -13.30
C PRO A 72 7.89 4.50 -12.20
N ILE A 73 6.62 4.26 -11.85
CA ILE A 73 5.92 4.97 -10.77
C ILE A 73 6.61 4.73 -9.44
N LEU A 74 6.91 3.46 -9.10
CA LEU A 74 7.59 3.13 -7.85
C LEU A 74 8.99 3.75 -7.79
N SER A 75 9.73 3.74 -8.89
CA SER A 75 11.04 4.41 -8.95
C SER A 75 10.92 5.91 -8.73
N GLU A 76 9.94 6.57 -9.35
CA GLU A 76 9.70 8.00 -9.17
C GLU A 76 9.37 8.35 -7.71
N LEU A 77 8.53 7.52 -7.07
CA LEU A 77 8.14 7.68 -5.67
C LEU A 77 9.32 7.55 -4.72
N LEU A 78 10.25 6.63 -4.98
CA LEU A 78 11.43 6.42 -4.15
C LEU A 78 12.47 7.51 -4.35
N ASN A 79 12.65 7.99 -5.59
CA ASN A 79 13.58 9.06 -5.90
C ASN A 79 13.16 10.40 -5.28
N ASN A 80 11.86 10.65 -5.20
CA ASN A 80 11.28 11.85 -4.59
C ASN A 80 10.66 11.55 -3.21
N PHE A 81 11.22 10.58 -2.48
CA PHE A 81 10.65 10.12 -1.23
C PHE A 81 10.70 11.21 -0.16
N GLU A 82 9.52 11.68 0.24
CA GLU A 82 9.36 12.54 1.41
C GLU A 82 9.05 11.68 2.63
N PRO A 83 9.68 11.91 3.80
CA PRO A 83 9.40 11.13 5.02
C PRO A 83 7.90 11.03 5.30
N ARG A 84 7.14 12.10 5.07
CA ARG A 84 5.70 12.18 5.31
C ARG A 84 4.85 11.21 4.49
N GLN A 85 5.41 10.65 3.43
CA GLN A 85 4.76 9.67 2.58
C GLN A 85 5.02 8.23 3.04
N HIS A 86 5.85 8.01 4.07
CA HIS A 86 6.23 6.68 4.56
C HIS A 86 5.04 5.73 4.70
N GLN A 87 4.03 6.12 5.47
CA GLN A 87 2.87 5.25 5.70
C GLN A 87 2.07 4.99 4.42
N LYS A 88 1.95 5.99 3.53
CA LYS A 88 1.30 5.81 2.24
C LYS A 88 2.05 4.81 1.37
N LEU A 89 3.38 4.88 1.35
CA LEU A 89 4.22 3.95 0.60
C LEU A 89 4.15 2.54 1.20
N CYS A 90 4.15 2.41 2.54
CA CYS A 90 3.95 1.15 3.22
C CYS A 90 2.61 0.50 2.86
N VAL A 91 1.51 1.29 2.85
CA VAL A 91 0.18 0.81 2.47
C VAL A 91 0.13 0.44 1.00
N LEU A 92 0.71 1.26 0.12
CA LEU A 92 0.82 0.97 -1.30
C LEU A 92 1.51 -0.38 -1.53
N MET A 93 2.69 -0.57 -0.93
CA MET A 93 3.45 -1.81 -1.08
C MET A 93 2.68 -2.99 -0.49
N GLY A 94 2.08 -2.85 0.69
CA GLY A 94 1.31 -3.90 1.35
C GLY A 94 0.08 -4.33 0.56
N LYS A 95 -0.58 -3.42 -0.18
CA LYS A 95 -1.69 -3.76 -1.07
C LYS A 95 -1.25 -4.51 -2.33
N LEU A 96 -0.04 -4.24 -2.83
CA LEU A 96 0.45 -4.79 -4.09
C LEU A 96 1.34 -6.02 -3.94
N VAL A 97 1.84 -6.30 -2.73
CA VAL A 97 2.86 -7.33 -2.48
C VAL A 97 2.43 -8.75 -2.89
N ASP A 98 1.14 -9.05 -2.82
CA ASP A 98 0.59 -10.36 -3.23
C ASP A 98 0.43 -10.51 -4.74
N CYS A 99 0.30 -9.40 -5.47
CA CYS A 99 -0.01 -9.39 -6.90
C CYS A 99 1.23 -9.10 -7.77
N HIS A 100 2.25 -8.48 -7.20
CA HIS A 100 3.43 -8.01 -7.93
C HIS A 100 4.73 -8.40 -7.21
N PRO A 101 5.45 -9.44 -7.68
CA PRO A 101 6.63 -9.96 -6.98
C PRO A 101 7.78 -8.96 -6.84
N ASP A 102 7.88 -8.00 -7.76
CA ASP A 102 8.90 -6.94 -7.67
C ASP A 102 8.61 -5.94 -6.53
N VAL A 103 7.35 -5.81 -6.11
CA VAL A 103 6.97 -5.00 -4.93
C VAL A 103 7.50 -5.64 -3.65
N LEU A 104 7.55 -6.97 -3.55
CA LEU A 104 8.15 -7.64 -2.41
C LEU A 104 9.65 -7.32 -2.31
N LYS A 105 10.40 -7.46 -3.41
CA LYS A 105 11.83 -7.11 -3.44
C LYS A 105 12.05 -5.66 -3.02
N LEU A 106 11.20 -4.76 -3.50
CA LEU A 106 11.24 -3.35 -3.12
C LEU A 106 10.98 -3.17 -1.62
N ALA A 107 9.93 -3.78 -1.08
CA ALA A 107 9.58 -3.68 0.33
C ALA A 107 10.70 -4.20 1.24
N LEU A 108 11.28 -5.36 0.91
CA LEU A 108 12.42 -5.92 1.65
C LEU A 108 13.59 -4.95 1.70
N LYS A 109 13.94 -4.33 0.56
CA LYS A 109 15.01 -3.32 0.48
C LYS A 109 14.65 -2.06 1.27
N TYR A 110 13.42 -1.60 1.16
CA TYR A 110 12.94 -0.38 1.81
C TYR A 110 12.94 -0.49 3.34
N PHE A 111 12.53 -1.63 3.90
CA PHE A 111 12.49 -1.80 5.36
C PHE A 111 13.83 -2.15 5.99
N MET A 112 14.94 -2.22 5.23
CA MET A 112 16.27 -2.40 5.83
C MET A 112 16.67 -1.20 6.70
N ASP A 113 16.22 0.01 6.36
CA ASP A 113 16.58 1.25 7.05
C ASP A 113 15.37 2.14 7.41
N LYS A 114 14.15 1.63 7.22
CA LYS A 114 12.89 2.35 7.50
C LYS A 114 12.09 1.68 8.61
N PRO A 115 11.35 2.47 9.42
CA PRO A 115 10.53 1.93 10.50
C PRO A 115 9.35 1.10 9.96
N PRO A 116 8.67 0.31 10.81
CA PRO A 116 7.49 -0.44 10.42
C PRO A 116 6.30 0.46 10.02
N PRO A 117 5.30 -0.07 9.29
CA PRO A 117 4.16 0.71 8.79
C PRO A 117 3.37 1.54 9.83
N TRP A 118 3.34 1.08 11.08
CA TRP A 118 2.58 1.72 12.17
C TRP A 118 3.34 2.84 12.88
N GLU A 119 4.60 3.07 12.51
CA GLU A 119 5.44 4.14 13.03
C GLU A 119 5.55 5.27 12.01
N SER A 120 5.41 6.50 12.49
CA SER A 120 5.63 7.68 11.65
C SER A 120 7.12 7.91 11.49
N SER A 121 7.60 8.00 10.25
CA SER A 121 8.95 8.46 9.89
C SER A 121 9.24 9.93 10.24
N ILE A 122 8.21 10.70 10.60
CA ILE A 122 8.32 12.09 10.99
C ILE A 122 8.55 12.15 12.50
N ASN A 123 9.69 12.70 12.92
CA ASN A 123 9.83 13.23 14.29
C ASN A 123 8.70 14.25 14.52
N ILE A 124 7.87 14.04 15.54
CA ILE A 124 6.60 14.74 15.87
C ILE A 124 6.72 16.29 15.90
N HIS A 125 7.91 16.85 15.76
CA HIS A 125 8.22 18.28 15.90
C HIS A 125 8.24 19.11 14.60
N GLN A 126 7.89 18.56 13.43
CA GLN A 126 7.90 19.36 12.19
C GLN A 126 6.51 19.88 11.77
N PRO A 127 6.35 21.20 11.54
CA PRO A 127 5.08 21.79 11.09
C PRO A 127 4.63 21.24 9.72
N VAL A 128 3.31 21.11 9.53
CA VAL A 128 2.71 20.73 8.25
C VAL A 128 2.41 21.96 7.40
N PRO A 129 3.02 22.13 6.20
CA PRO A 129 2.61 23.19 5.28
C PRO A 129 1.20 22.90 4.77
N GLN A 130 0.28 23.83 5.03
CA GLN A 130 -1.07 23.82 4.48
C GLN A 130 -1.04 24.21 3.01
N LYS A 131 -0.85 23.24 2.10
CA LYS A 131 -1.21 23.41 0.69
C LYS A 131 -2.09 22.26 0.26
N LYS A 132 -3.37 22.56 -0.01
CA LYS A 132 -4.38 21.62 -0.50
C LYS A 132 -4.08 21.23 -1.95
N PRO A 133 -3.82 19.96 -2.27
CA PRO A 133 -3.81 19.48 -3.65
C PRO A 133 -5.25 19.36 -4.20
N ARG A 134 -5.41 19.43 -5.53
CA ARG A 134 -6.71 19.43 -6.25
C ARG A 134 -7.37 18.05 -6.43
N LEU A 135 -6.75 17.00 -5.91
CA LEU A 135 -7.36 15.70 -5.66
C LEU A 135 -7.31 15.50 -4.15
N ASP A 136 -8.22 14.72 -3.56
CA ASP A 136 -8.18 14.34 -2.13
C ASP A 136 -6.99 13.40 -1.83
N ILE A 137 -5.78 13.87 -2.16
CA ILE A 137 -4.46 13.32 -1.84
C ILE A 137 -4.23 13.45 -0.32
N THR A 138 -5.13 14.14 0.38
CA THR A 138 -5.28 14.13 1.83
C THR A 138 -5.93 12.86 2.38
N SER A 139 -6.27 11.86 1.54
CA SER A 139 -6.81 10.57 2.02
C SER A 139 -5.94 10.06 3.17
N VAL A 140 -6.50 10.14 4.37
CA VAL A 140 -5.81 9.79 5.61
C VAL A 140 -5.61 8.29 5.56
N ILE A 141 -4.37 7.86 5.76
CA ILE A 141 -4.08 6.44 5.93
C ILE A 141 -4.81 5.99 7.19
N SER A 142 -5.77 5.10 7.04
CA SER A 142 -6.52 4.58 8.17
C SER A 142 -5.68 3.56 8.95
N ASP A 143 -5.97 3.39 10.23
CA ASP A 143 -5.35 2.31 11.01
C ASP A 143 -5.67 0.93 10.41
N TYR A 144 -6.82 0.77 9.75
CA TYR A 144 -7.15 -0.44 9.01
C TYR A 144 -6.19 -0.68 7.84
N ASP A 145 -5.88 0.34 7.04
CA ASP A 145 -4.92 0.23 5.94
C ASP A 145 -3.52 -0.17 6.46
N ILE A 146 -3.08 0.41 7.59
CA ILE A 146 -1.79 0.08 8.22
C ILE A 146 -1.77 -1.37 8.68
N VAL A 147 -2.78 -1.79 9.41
CA VAL A 147 -2.87 -3.13 10.01
C VAL A 147 -3.01 -4.21 8.93
N GLN A 148 -3.84 -3.96 7.92
CA GLN A 148 -3.98 -4.86 6.77
C GLN A 148 -2.66 -4.98 5.99
N SER A 149 -1.96 -3.88 5.76
CA SER A 149 -0.68 -3.90 5.04
C SER A 149 0.40 -4.64 5.83
N SER A 150 0.44 -4.44 7.14
CA SER A 150 1.34 -5.16 8.06
C SER A 150 1.08 -6.66 8.03
N PHE A 151 -0.19 -7.07 8.02
CA PHE A 151 -0.58 -8.46 7.87
C PHE A 151 -0.17 -9.05 6.52
N ASN A 152 -0.36 -8.32 5.42
CA ASN A 152 0.05 -8.77 4.09
C ASN A 152 1.57 -9.01 4.01
N PHE A 153 2.38 -8.12 4.59
CA PHE A 153 3.83 -8.31 4.69
C PHE A 153 4.18 -9.56 5.51
N LEU A 154 3.59 -9.74 6.69
CA LEU A 154 3.79 -10.95 7.49
C LEU A 154 3.41 -12.23 6.73
N ARG A 155 2.30 -12.22 6.01
CA ARG A 155 1.82 -13.39 5.26
C ARG A 155 2.77 -13.78 4.15
N ILE A 156 3.30 -12.81 3.40
CA ILE A 156 4.16 -13.09 2.27
C ILE A 156 5.59 -13.47 2.69
N SER A 157 6.09 -12.95 3.81
CA SER A 157 7.44 -13.25 4.32
C SER A 157 7.51 -13.18 5.85
N LEU A 158 6.93 -14.19 6.50
CA LEU A 158 6.79 -14.25 7.96
C LEU A 158 8.12 -14.06 8.68
N ASN A 159 9.10 -14.96 8.43
CA ASN A 159 10.37 -14.96 9.15
C ASN A 159 11.11 -13.61 9.06
N HIS A 160 11.02 -12.94 7.90
CA HIS A 160 11.66 -11.64 7.70
C HIS A 160 10.97 -10.56 8.54
N PHE A 161 9.67 -10.32 8.35
CA PHE A 161 8.99 -9.21 9.01
C PHE A 161 8.70 -9.46 10.50
N GLN A 162 8.60 -10.73 10.91
CA GLN A 162 8.55 -11.11 12.32
C GLN A 162 9.82 -10.67 13.06
N SER A 163 10.99 -10.93 12.48
CA SER A 163 12.28 -10.63 13.11
C SER A 163 12.69 -9.16 12.96
N LEU A 164 12.26 -8.50 11.90
CA LEU A 164 12.64 -7.12 11.57
C LEU A 164 11.98 -6.06 12.47
N TRP A 165 10.73 -6.27 12.90
CA TRP A 165 9.93 -5.24 13.55
C TRP A 165 9.66 -5.53 15.03
N ASN A 166 9.55 -4.47 15.84
CA ASN A 166 9.10 -4.59 17.22
C ASN A 166 7.56 -4.66 17.29
N TRP A 167 7.04 -5.89 17.25
CA TRP A 167 5.60 -6.15 17.30
C TRP A 167 4.93 -5.75 18.61
N SER A 168 5.66 -5.55 19.72
CA SER A 168 5.06 -5.15 21.00
C SER A 168 4.33 -3.81 20.88
N VAL A 169 4.87 -2.87 20.10
CA VAL A 169 4.26 -1.56 19.84
C VAL A 169 2.96 -1.71 19.05
N PHE A 170 2.99 -2.53 18.00
CA PHE A 170 1.82 -2.86 17.18
C PHE A 170 0.70 -3.48 18.02
N ILE A 171 1.03 -4.49 18.83
CA ILE A 171 0.06 -5.22 19.65
C ILE A 171 -0.58 -4.28 20.67
N LYS A 172 0.23 -3.48 21.37
CA LYS A 172 -0.28 -2.49 22.34
C LYS A 172 -1.24 -1.49 21.68
N LYS A 173 -0.95 -1.08 20.45
CA LYS A 173 -1.75 -0.08 19.72
C LYS A 173 -3.07 -0.66 19.20
N TYR A 174 -3.06 -1.86 18.63
CA TYR A 174 -4.19 -2.34 17.82
C TYR A 174 -5.02 -3.48 18.43
N LEU A 175 -4.52 -4.20 19.44
CA LEU A 175 -5.23 -5.38 19.97
C LEU A 175 -6.59 -5.04 20.59
N LYS A 176 -6.70 -3.85 21.18
CA LYS A 176 -7.94 -3.33 21.81
C LYS A 176 -8.57 -2.19 21.01
N HIS A 177 -8.31 -2.11 19.71
CA HIS A 177 -8.87 -1.08 18.85
C HIS A 177 -10.41 -1.15 18.83
N GLU A 178 -11.13 -0.04 18.62
CA GLU A 178 -12.60 -0.02 18.59
C GLU A 178 -13.19 -0.75 17.37
N ASP A 179 -12.58 -0.56 16.19
CA ASP A 179 -12.91 -1.29 14.97
C ASP A 179 -12.54 -2.78 15.12
N ILE A 180 -13.56 -3.62 15.05
CA ILE A 180 -13.46 -5.07 15.14
C ILE A 180 -12.57 -5.68 14.05
N ARG A 181 -12.59 -5.14 12.82
CA ARG A 181 -11.79 -5.67 11.70
C ARG A 181 -10.31 -5.49 11.99
N ILE A 182 -9.95 -4.36 12.59
CA ILE A 182 -8.58 -4.08 13.05
C ILE A 182 -8.18 -5.07 14.16
N ARG A 183 -9.04 -5.29 15.17
CA ARG A 183 -8.76 -6.29 16.22
C ARG A 183 -8.58 -7.68 15.63
N TRP A 184 -9.43 -8.07 14.67
CA TRP A 184 -9.39 -9.37 14.01
C TRP A 184 -8.04 -9.60 13.33
N ILE A 185 -7.65 -8.69 12.43
CA ILE A 185 -6.36 -8.78 11.72
C ILE A 185 -5.19 -8.74 12.72
N THR A 186 -5.29 -7.92 13.77
CA THR A 186 -4.28 -7.85 14.83
C THR A 186 -4.11 -9.18 15.56
N CYS A 187 -5.20 -9.87 15.89
CA CYS A 187 -5.13 -11.20 16.51
C CYS A 187 -4.42 -12.20 15.59
N HIS A 188 -4.66 -12.14 14.27
CA HIS A 188 -3.94 -12.95 13.30
C HIS A 188 -2.44 -12.63 13.25
N CYS A 189 -2.07 -11.34 13.21
CA CYS A 189 -0.66 -10.93 13.30
C CYS A 189 0.01 -11.46 14.58
N VAL A 190 -0.64 -11.27 15.75
CA VAL A 190 -0.13 -11.77 17.04
C VAL A 190 0.12 -13.27 16.98
N ALA A 191 -0.85 -14.04 16.51
CA ALA A 191 -0.72 -15.50 16.41
C ALA A 191 0.46 -15.90 15.52
N MET A 192 0.63 -15.23 14.37
CA MET A 192 1.77 -15.49 13.48
C MET A 192 3.11 -15.15 14.12
N VAL A 193 3.25 -13.97 14.75
CA VAL A 193 4.54 -13.53 15.30
C VAL A 193 4.91 -14.24 16.60
N THR A 194 3.96 -14.89 17.25
CA THR A 194 4.19 -15.70 18.47
C THR A 194 4.15 -17.21 18.20
N ASN A 195 4.01 -17.62 16.93
CA ASN A 195 3.90 -19.03 16.52
C ASN A 195 2.79 -19.79 17.25
N MET A 196 1.65 -19.14 17.49
CA MET A 196 0.48 -19.79 18.07
C MET A 196 -0.11 -20.83 17.11
N ASP A 197 -0.53 -21.96 17.67
CA ASP A 197 -1.36 -22.93 16.95
C ASP A 197 -2.81 -22.42 16.76
N GLU A 198 -3.62 -23.21 16.07
CA GLU A 198 -5.01 -22.86 15.77
C GLU A 198 -5.88 -22.71 17.02
N VAL A 199 -5.66 -23.53 18.05
CA VAL A 199 -6.43 -23.50 19.30
C VAL A 199 -6.08 -22.24 20.08
N GLN A 200 -4.79 -21.93 20.20
CA GLN A 200 -4.28 -20.73 20.85
C GLN A 200 -4.75 -19.46 20.13
N ARG A 201 -4.69 -19.45 18.80
CA ARG A 201 -5.22 -18.35 17.98
C ARG A 201 -6.71 -18.15 18.21
N GLN A 202 -7.49 -19.23 18.22
CA GLN A 202 -8.94 -19.14 18.45
C GLN A 202 -9.25 -18.62 19.85
N GLY A 203 -8.50 -19.06 20.87
CA GLY A 203 -8.58 -18.53 22.23
C GLY A 203 -8.27 -17.03 22.29
N LEU A 204 -7.21 -16.58 21.63
CA LEU A 204 -6.87 -15.15 21.53
C LEU A 204 -8.00 -14.33 20.90
N ILE A 205 -8.59 -14.83 19.81
CA ILE A 205 -9.71 -14.18 19.13
C ILE A 205 -10.91 -14.08 20.06
N GLN A 206 -11.29 -15.17 20.73
CA GLN A 206 -12.43 -15.19 21.67
C GLN A 206 -12.25 -14.24 22.86
N LEU A 207 -11.01 -14.03 23.30
CA LEU A 207 -10.69 -13.07 24.37
C LEU A 207 -10.85 -11.60 23.94
N ASN A 208 -10.73 -11.30 22.64
CA ASN A 208 -10.72 -9.92 22.14
C ASN A 208 -11.94 -9.56 21.26
N ILE A 209 -12.71 -10.55 20.83
CA ILE A 209 -13.83 -10.42 19.89
C ILE A 209 -14.94 -11.41 20.27
N SER A 210 -16.14 -10.89 20.54
CA SER A 210 -17.29 -11.73 20.91
C SER A 210 -17.78 -12.60 19.75
N MET A 211 -18.54 -13.67 20.05
CA MET A 211 -19.06 -14.58 19.01
C MET A 211 -19.98 -13.88 18.00
N ASP A 212 -20.88 -13.02 18.45
CA ASP A 212 -21.79 -12.24 17.57
C ASP A 212 -21.00 -11.32 16.63
N GLN A 213 -19.92 -10.74 17.17
CA GLN A 213 -18.99 -9.90 16.43
C GLN A 213 -18.25 -10.69 15.33
N GLN A 214 -17.85 -11.94 15.61
CA GLN A 214 -17.19 -12.80 14.62
C GLN A 214 -18.11 -13.17 13.45
N GLN A 215 -19.39 -13.41 13.71
CA GLN A 215 -20.36 -13.74 12.64
C GLN A 215 -20.48 -12.61 11.62
N ASN A 216 -20.45 -11.35 12.08
CA ASN A 216 -20.49 -10.18 11.20
C ASN A 216 -19.26 -10.06 10.28
N LEU A 217 -18.10 -10.59 10.69
CA LEU A 217 -16.87 -10.57 9.87
C LEU A 217 -16.86 -11.62 8.76
N ILE A 218 -17.68 -12.67 8.87
CA ILE A 218 -17.78 -13.75 7.87
C ILE A 218 -18.67 -13.32 6.70
N ILE A 219 -19.62 -12.41 6.95
CA ILE A 219 -20.61 -11.95 5.97
C ILE A 219 -20.04 -10.92 4.97
N ASP A 220 -18.92 -10.26 5.31
CA ASP A 220 -18.24 -9.25 4.48
C ASP A 220 -17.17 -9.81 3.50
N LYS A 221 -17.12 -11.15 3.29
CA LYS A 221 -16.25 -11.80 2.30
C LYS A 221 -17.00 -12.14 1.01
#